data_AF-A0A8S1H0N8-F1
#
_entry.id   AF-A0A8S1H0N8-F1
#
_cell.length_a   1.000
_cell.length_b   1.000
_cell.length_c   1.000
_cell.angle_alpha   90.00
_cell.angle_beta   90.00
_cell.angle_gamma   90.00
#
_symmetry.space_group_name_H-M   'P 1'
#
loop_
_entity.id
_entity.type
_entity.pdbx_description
1 polymer ?
#
loop_
_entity_poly.entity_id
_entity_poly.type
_entity_poly.pdbx_seq_one_letter_code
_entity_poly.pdbx_strand_id
1 'polypeptide(L)'
;MFNKIAIFLLIVPAVHSAVAVFPTKVGDFLLLDLGKDIHEWHRVRNGQEEVIRYCEDDKQAPSCNRWVDKGMTPVDDGHGSIFANGTLLIDPFELKDAGDYFSNDELERVHYSVDGRYMKLARTRISVIAI
;
A
#
# COMPACT_ATOMS: atom_id res chain seq x y z
N MET A 1 42.31 -35.80 -21.68
CA MET A 1 41.43 -35.20 -22.70
C MET A 1 40.42 -34.29 -22.00
N PHE A 2 40.32 -33.07 -22.50
CA PHE A 2 39.55 -31.89 -22.07
C PHE A 2 38.28 -32.08 -21.21
N ASN A 3 38.41 -31.70 -19.94
CA ASN A 3 37.71 -30.60 -19.26
C ASN A 3 36.46 -30.03 -19.97
N LYS A 4 35.24 -30.31 -19.46
CA LYS A 4 34.04 -29.46 -19.60
C LYS A 4 33.05 -29.69 -18.43
N ILE A 5 33.38 -29.18 -17.24
CA ILE A 5 32.36 -28.93 -16.21
C ILE A 5 31.64 -27.64 -16.63
N ALA A 6 30.48 -27.76 -17.24
CA ALA A 6 29.64 -26.62 -17.58
C ALA A 6 28.99 -26.08 -16.29
N ILE A 7 29.61 -25.06 -15.69
CA ILE A 7 29.00 -24.28 -14.61
C ILE A 7 27.95 -23.37 -15.26
N PHE A 8 26.68 -23.79 -15.19
CA PHE A 8 25.54 -22.94 -15.54
C PHE A 8 25.27 -22.01 -14.35
N LEU A 9 25.89 -20.83 -14.37
CA LEU A 9 25.70 -19.81 -13.34
C LEU A 9 24.27 -19.24 -13.48
N LEU A 10 23.36 -19.65 -12.60
CA LEU A 10 22.03 -19.07 -12.45
C LEU A 10 22.18 -17.64 -11.90
N ILE A 11 22.21 -16.66 -12.80
CA ILE A 11 21.99 -15.26 -12.43
C ILE A 11 20.49 -15.14 -12.17
N VAL A 12 20.08 -15.30 -10.91
CA VAL A 12 18.73 -14.92 -10.48
C VAL A 12 18.78 -13.40 -10.24
N PRO A 13 18.15 -12.57 -11.10
CA PRO A 13 17.96 -11.18 -10.73
C PRO A 13 17.04 -11.16 -9.52
N ALA A 14 17.57 -10.75 -8.37
CA ALA A 14 16.75 -10.43 -7.20
C ALA A 14 15.90 -9.21 -7.57
N VAL A 15 14.64 -9.46 -7.90
CA VAL A 15 13.64 -8.41 -8.09
C VAL A 15 13.38 -7.81 -6.73
N HIS A 16 14.06 -6.70 -6.44
CA HIS A 16 13.78 -5.92 -5.24
C HIS A 16 12.55 -5.07 -5.54
N SER A 17 11.39 -5.50 -5.04
CA SER A 17 10.23 -4.61 -4.99
C SER A 17 10.61 -3.39 -4.17
N ALA A 18 10.46 -2.19 -4.74
CA ALA A 18 10.67 -0.96 -4.01
C ALA A 18 9.54 -0.80 -2.98
N VAL A 19 9.85 -1.01 -1.70
CA VAL A 19 8.94 -0.78 -0.58
C VAL A 19 9.39 0.51 0.10
N ALA A 20 8.49 1.49 0.19
CA ALA A 20 8.76 2.70 0.95
C ALA A 20 8.56 2.41 2.44
N VAL A 21 9.56 2.67 3.29
CA VAL A 21 9.45 2.45 4.74
C VAL A 21 9.11 3.77 5.43
N PHE A 22 8.06 3.79 6.25
CA PHE A 22 7.57 5.00 6.92
C PHE A 22 7.49 4.79 8.44
N PRO A 23 8.50 5.24 9.22
CA PRO A 23 8.47 5.13 10.67
C PRO A 23 7.49 6.15 11.29
N THR A 24 6.61 5.68 12.17
CA THR A 24 5.60 6.51 12.85
C THR A 24 5.58 6.22 14.34
N LYS A 25 5.58 7.27 15.15
CA LYS A 25 5.59 7.13 16.60
C LYS A 25 4.19 6.79 17.12
N VAL A 26 4.10 5.88 18.08
CA VAL A 26 2.82 5.57 18.74
C VAL A 26 2.27 6.81 19.45
N GLY A 27 1.00 7.12 19.18
CA GLY A 27 0.27 8.27 19.71
C GLY A 27 0.35 9.54 18.85
N ASP A 28 1.21 9.58 17.83
CA ASP A 28 1.20 10.65 16.82
C ASP A 28 0.13 10.33 15.75
N PHE A 29 -0.08 11.22 14.77
CA PHE A 29 -0.91 10.94 13.60
C PHE A 29 -0.07 10.38 12.45
N LEU A 30 -0.67 9.53 11.62
CA LEU A 30 -0.11 9.07 10.34
C LEU A 30 -0.89 9.71 9.19
N LEU A 31 -0.17 10.34 8.25
CA LEU A 31 -0.73 10.83 6.99
C LEU A 31 -0.03 10.14 5.82
N LEU A 32 -0.79 9.41 4.99
CA LEU A 32 -0.29 8.78 3.78
C LEU A 32 -0.97 9.37 2.55
N ASP A 33 -0.17 9.71 1.53
CA ASP A 33 -0.63 10.33 0.29
C ASP A 33 0.08 9.66 -0.90
N LEU A 34 -0.70 9.07 -1.83
CA LEU A 34 -0.22 8.47 -3.07
C LEU A 34 -0.47 9.36 -4.30
N GLY A 35 -0.99 10.57 -4.09
CA GLY A 35 -1.40 11.50 -5.12
C GLY A 35 -2.92 11.54 -5.28
N LYS A 36 -3.34 12.02 -6.45
CA LYS A 36 -4.75 12.27 -6.76
C LYS A 36 -5.50 10.98 -7.10
N ASP A 37 -6.83 11.09 -7.09
CA ASP A 37 -7.77 10.05 -7.52
C ASP A 37 -7.75 8.77 -6.66
N ILE A 38 -7.22 8.85 -5.44
CA ILE A 38 -7.28 7.77 -4.45
C ILE A 38 -8.60 7.88 -3.69
N HIS A 39 -9.45 6.86 -3.82
CA HIS A 39 -10.74 6.78 -3.12
C HIS A 39 -10.78 5.61 -2.15
N GLU A 40 -9.89 4.65 -2.33
CA GLU A 40 -9.77 3.45 -1.53
C GLU A 40 -8.33 3.25 -1.05
N TRP A 41 -8.17 2.89 0.21
CA TRP A 41 -6.92 2.43 0.77
C TRP A 41 -7.05 0.99 1.25
N HIS A 42 -5.98 0.23 1.05
CA HIS A 42 -5.80 -1.10 1.59
C HIS A 42 -4.67 -1.06 2.62
N ARG A 43 -4.81 -1.90 3.64
CA ARG A 43 -3.68 -2.25 4.50
C ARG A 43 -3.62 -3.75 4.74
N VAL A 44 -2.41 -4.26 4.89
CA VAL A 44 -2.14 -5.62 5.33
C VAL A 44 -1.40 -5.56 6.66
N ARG A 45 -2.07 -6.05 7.71
CA ARG A 45 -1.51 -6.18 9.06
C ARG A 45 -1.86 -7.54 9.62
N ASN A 46 -0.94 -8.16 10.35
CA ASN A 46 -1.12 -9.53 10.88
C ASN A 46 -1.57 -10.57 9.83
N GLY A 47 -1.15 -10.38 8.56
CA GLY A 47 -1.53 -11.25 7.44
C GLY A 47 -2.96 -11.10 6.93
N GLN A 48 -3.74 -10.16 7.47
CA GLN A 48 -5.10 -9.86 7.03
C GLN A 48 -5.11 -8.58 6.20
N GLU A 49 -5.85 -8.61 5.09
CA GLU A 49 -6.11 -7.44 4.27
C GLU A 49 -7.40 -6.75 4.73
N GLU A 50 -7.32 -5.44 4.86
CA GLU A 50 -8.40 -4.56 5.28
C GLU A 50 -8.52 -3.41 4.30
N VAL A 51 -9.73 -2.88 4.16
CA VAL A 51 -10.04 -1.81 3.21
C VAL A 51 -10.80 -0.68 3.89
N ILE A 52 -10.50 0.56 3.48
CA ILE A 52 -11.21 1.77 3.88
C ILE A 52 -11.46 2.61 2.63
N ARG A 53 -12.62 3.27 2.58
CA ARG A 53 -13.01 4.10 1.44
C ARG A 53 -13.41 5.49 1.90
N TYR A 54 -13.10 6.47 1.06
CA TYR A 54 -13.76 7.76 1.11
C TYR A 54 -15.21 7.61 0.66
N CYS A 55 -16.12 8.22 1.39
CA CYS A 55 -17.52 8.32 1.01
C CYS A 55 -17.98 9.77 1.18
N GLU A 56 -18.78 10.22 0.22
CA GLU A 56 -19.58 11.43 0.38
C GLU A 56 -20.72 11.18 1.38
N ASP A 57 -21.19 12.25 2.02
CA ASP A 57 -22.13 12.22 3.17
C ASP A 57 -23.44 11.45 2.90
N ASP A 58 -23.77 11.14 1.65
CA ASP A 58 -24.99 10.46 1.23
C ASP A 58 -24.88 8.93 1.13
N LYS A 59 -23.67 8.34 1.30
CA LYS A 59 -23.43 6.90 1.16
C LYS A 59 -22.91 6.27 2.45
N GLN A 60 -23.70 5.37 3.04
CA GLN A 60 -23.35 4.62 4.26
C GLN A 60 -22.89 3.18 3.95
N ALA A 61 -21.82 3.02 3.17
CA ALA A 61 -21.17 1.72 3.09
C ALA A 61 -20.41 1.43 4.40
N PRO A 62 -20.27 0.16 4.83
CA PRO A 62 -19.53 -0.20 6.04
C PRO A 62 -18.07 0.27 6.05
N SER A 63 -17.45 0.39 4.87
CA SER A 63 -16.06 0.82 4.68
C SER A 63 -15.85 2.34 4.59
N CYS A 64 -16.93 3.13 4.70
CA CYS A 64 -16.85 4.58 4.65
C CYS A 64 -16.13 5.12 5.88
N ASN A 65 -14.91 5.64 5.70
CA ASN A 65 -14.06 6.14 6.78
C ASN A 65 -13.97 5.19 7.98
N ARG A 66 -13.96 3.89 7.69
CA ARG A 66 -13.80 2.81 8.67
C ARG A 66 -13.16 1.61 8.00
N TRP A 67 -12.20 0.99 8.67
CA TRP A 67 -11.56 -0.20 8.13
C TRP A 67 -12.51 -1.39 8.23
N VAL A 68 -12.61 -2.15 7.15
CA VAL A 68 -13.36 -3.42 7.13
C VAL A 68 -12.50 -4.56 6.61
N ASP A 69 -12.79 -5.78 7.07
CA ASP A 69 -12.22 -6.99 6.51
C ASP A 69 -12.88 -7.39 5.17
N LYS A 70 -12.43 -8.52 4.62
CA LYS A 70 -12.99 -9.13 3.41
C LYS A 70 -14.50 -9.44 3.52
N GLY A 71 -15.01 -9.62 4.73
CA GLY A 71 -16.42 -9.85 5.02
C GLY A 71 -17.24 -8.56 5.18
N MET A 72 -16.66 -7.38 4.94
CA MET A 72 -17.25 -6.07 5.20
C MET A 72 -17.55 -5.82 6.68
N THR A 73 -16.87 -6.53 7.57
CA THR A 73 -17.00 -6.34 9.02
C THR A 73 -16.00 -5.28 9.47
N PRO A 74 -16.42 -4.27 10.25
CA PRO A 74 -15.50 -3.32 10.85
C PRO A 74 -14.40 -3.98 11.68
N VAL A 75 -13.16 -3.54 11.53
CA VAL A 75 -11.97 -4.14 12.18
C VAL A 75 -11.10 -3.14 12.95
N ASP A 76 -11.44 -1.85 12.91
CA ASP A 76 -10.79 -0.80 13.69
C ASP A 76 -11.77 -0.05 14.61
N ASP A 77 -11.21 0.76 15.50
CA ASP A 77 -11.98 1.53 16.49
C ASP A 77 -12.45 2.89 15.94
N GLY A 78 -12.26 3.14 14.63
CA GLY A 78 -12.73 4.35 13.94
C GLY A 78 -11.76 5.53 13.95
N HIS A 79 -10.48 5.27 14.16
CA HIS A 79 -9.42 6.29 14.14
C HIS A 79 -8.79 6.48 12.74
N GLY A 80 -9.19 5.66 11.75
CA GLY A 80 -8.84 5.85 10.34
C GLY A 80 -9.88 6.68 9.58
N SER A 81 -9.43 7.60 8.73
CA SER A 81 -10.30 8.34 7.81
C SER A 81 -9.57 8.67 6.50
N ILE A 82 -10.32 8.84 5.42
CA ILE A 82 -9.78 9.35 4.16
C ILE A 82 -10.34 10.76 3.93
N PHE A 83 -9.48 11.69 3.56
CA PHE A 83 -9.88 13.03 3.14
C PHE A 83 -10.35 13.03 1.68
N ALA A 84 -11.13 14.05 1.29
CA ALA A 84 -11.66 14.18 -0.07
C ALA A 84 -10.57 14.23 -1.17
N ASN A 85 -9.33 14.55 -0.82
CA ASN A 85 -8.19 14.54 -1.74
C ASN A 85 -7.51 13.15 -1.87
N GLY A 86 -7.98 12.15 -1.12
CA GLY A 86 -7.44 10.79 -1.11
C GLY A 86 -6.36 10.51 -0.07
N THR A 87 -5.99 11.49 0.75
CA THR A 87 -5.04 11.29 1.85
C THR A 87 -5.66 10.45 2.96
N LEU A 88 -4.96 9.40 3.39
CA LEU A 88 -5.33 8.58 4.54
C LEU A 88 -4.78 9.22 5.82
N LEU A 89 -5.64 9.41 6.81
CA LEU A 89 -5.32 9.78 8.18
C LEU A 89 -5.55 8.58 9.11
N ILE A 90 -4.60 8.32 10.01
CA ILE A 90 -4.80 7.50 11.20
C ILE A 90 -4.44 8.35 12.42
N ASP A 91 -5.40 8.61 13.31
CA ASP A 91 -5.21 9.46 14.48
C ASP A 91 -6.06 9.01 15.69
N PRO A 92 -5.46 8.53 16.79
CA PRO A 92 -4.01 8.35 16.99
C PRO A 92 -3.47 7.10 16.28
N PHE A 93 -2.21 7.10 15.88
CA PHE A 93 -1.51 5.92 15.39
C PHE A 93 -1.16 4.97 16.55
N GLU A 94 -1.55 3.70 16.43
CA GLU A 94 -1.27 2.67 17.40
C GLU A 94 -0.30 1.60 16.87
N LEU A 95 0.30 0.83 17.77
CA LEU A 95 1.18 -0.29 17.40
C LEU A 95 0.51 -1.29 16.45
N LYS A 96 -0.81 -1.49 16.61
CA LYS A 96 -1.62 -2.41 15.79
C LYS A 96 -1.88 -1.91 14.37
N ASP A 97 -1.57 -0.64 14.07
CA ASP A 97 -1.72 -0.03 12.75
C ASP A 97 -0.47 -0.21 11.89
N ALA A 98 0.64 -0.71 12.45
CA ALA A 98 1.81 -1.07 11.67
C ALA A 98 1.48 -2.17 10.64
N GLY A 99 2.01 -2.03 9.43
CA GLY A 99 1.69 -2.91 8.31
C GLY A 99 2.00 -2.29 6.95
N ASP A 100 1.60 -2.99 5.89
CA ASP A 100 1.79 -2.51 4.52
C ASP A 100 0.52 -1.81 4.01
N TYR A 101 0.66 -0.59 3.53
CA TYR A 101 -0.41 0.25 2.98
C TYR A 101 -0.23 0.43 1.47
N PHE A 102 -1.34 0.43 0.74
CA PHE A 102 -1.35 0.62 -0.72
C PHE A 102 -2.75 0.99 -1.21
N SER A 103 -2.85 1.40 -2.47
CA SER A 103 -4.14 1.61 -3.15
C SER A 103 -4.12 0.99 -4.54
N ASN A 104 -5.24 0.38 -4.93
CA ASN A 104 -5.44 -0.09 -6.30
C ASN A 104 -5.82 1.04 -7.26
N ASP A 105 -6.21 2.20 -6.73
CA ASP A 105 -6.54 3.40 -7.51
C ASP A 105 -5.29 4.11 -8.03
N GLU A 106 -4.11 3.83 -7.45
CA GLU A 106 -2.87 4.45 -7.89
C GLU A 106 -2.60 4.19 -9.37
N LEU A 107 -2.44 5.29 -10.12
CA LEU A 107 -2.16 5.25 -11.56
C LEU A 107 -0.83 4.57 -11.86
N GLU A 108 -0.85 3.74 -12.89
CA GLU A 108 0.34 3.02 -13.33
C GLU A 108 1.37 3.97 -13.93
N ARG A 109 2.63 3.88 -13.46
CA ARG A 109 3.73 4.64 -14.05
C ARG A 109 4.29 3.88 -15.23
N VAL A 110 3.89 4.29 -16.43
CA VAL A 110 4.31 3.69 -17.70
C VAL A 110 5.30 4.62 -18.41
N HIS A 111 6.39 4.04 -18.94
CA HIS A 111 7.37 4.74 -19.76
C HIS A 111 7.55 4.04 -21.11
N TYR A 112 7.54 4.84 -22.18
CA TYR A 112 7.87 4.41 -23.53
C TYR A 112 9.25 4.95 -23.90
N SER A 113 10.18 4.06 -24.17
CA SER A 113 11.50 4.42 -24.67
C SER A 113 11.45 4.76 -26.17
N VAL A 114 12.43 5.51 -26.66
CA VAL A 114 12.57 5.94 -28.07
C VAL A 114 12.64 4.73 -29.04
N ASP A 115 13.11 3.58 -28.56
CA ASP A 115 13.17 2.32 -29.29
C ASP A 115 11.89 1.48 -29.22
N GLY A 116 10.80 2.05 -28.69
CA GLY A 116 9.49 1.40 -28.59
C GLY A 116 9.36 0.42 -27.42
N ARG A 117 10.35 0.32 -26.52
CA ARG A 117 10.24 -0.51 -25.33
C ARG A 117 9.27 0.06 -24.32
N TYR A 118 8.47 -0.83 -23.74
CA TYR A 118 7.50 -0.55 -22.70
C TYR A 118 8.09 -0.91 -21.34
N MET A 119 8.08 0.04 -20.40
CA MET A 119 8.42 -0.18 -19.01
C MET A 119 7.25 0.24 -18.12
N LYS A 120 6.87 -0.62 -17.18
CA LYS A 120 5.86 -0.34 -16.17
C LYS A 120 6.48 -0.49 -14.80
N LEU A 121 6.38 0.55 -13.99
CA LEU A 121 6.79 0.46 -12.58
C LEU A 121 5.65 -0.13 -11.76
N ALA A 122 6.03 -0.86 -10.71
CA ALA A 122 5.06 -1.34 -9.74
C ALA A 122 4.37 -0.17 -9.03
N ARG A 123 3.14 -0.40 -8.58
CA ARG A 123 2.46 0.49 -7.65
C ARG A 123 3.21 0.57 -6.32
N THR A 124 3.05 1.68 -5.64
CA THR A 124 3.66 1.99 -4.36
C THR A 124 3.07 1.09 -3.28
N ARG A 125 3.96 0.53 -2.46
CA ARG A 125 3.61 -0.10 -1.19
C ARG A 125 4.41 0.57 -0.09
N ILE A 126 3.71 1.04 0.93
CA ILE A 126 4.28 1.76 2.07
C ILE A 126 4.26 0.83 3.28
N SER A 127 5.42 0.43 3.76
CA SER A 127 5.56 -0.33 5.00
C SER A 127 5.68 0.63 6.17
N VAL A 128 4.61 0.76 6.94
CA VAL A 128 4.56 1.61 8.13
C VAL A 128 5.07 0.80 9.32
N ILE A 129 6.09 1.34 9.99
CA ILE A 129 6.68 0.73 11.19
C ILE A 129 6.43 1.62 12.39
N ALA A 130 6.02 1.01 13.51
CA ALA A 130 5.84 1.73 14.76
C ALA A 130 7.19 1.96 15.47
N ILE A 131 7.41 3.17 15.98
CA ILE A 131 8.60 3.56 16.77
C ILE A 131 8.22 4.22 18.10
#